data_AF-A0A918YDI2-F1
#
_entry.id   AF-A0A918YDI2-F1
#
_cell.length_a   1.000
_cell.length_b   1.000
_cell.length_c   1.000
_cell.angle_alpha   90.00
_cell.angle_beta   90.00
_cell.angle_gamma   90.00
#
_symmetry.space_group_name_H-M   'P 1'
#
loop_
_entity.id
_entity.type
_entity.pdbx_description
1 polymer ?
#
loop_
_entity_poly.entity_id
_entity_poly.type
_entity_poly.pdbx_seq_one_letter_code
_entity_poly.pdbx_strand_id
1 'polypeptide(L)'
;MTPADRGPHLSSRRIAVHPGAWWIWALALGVGATRTTNPLLLALLISASAYVVATHRTPTPAARAYTAFAKLAFAVLLIRLVFAVALGSPIPGTHILFTLPEVPLPHWAQGIRLGGKVTAEALVFAGYDGLKLATLLICVGAANALAGPARLLKSLPGALYETGVAVVVALTFAPHLIADVQRLRAARRLRGRPDRGVRGLLQVGLPVLEGALERSVALAAAMEARGYGRTAEVPAGVRRTTAALTLGGLLGVCAGTYGLLTAEGGTYGIPLLLAGVAAALAGLRLGGRRSLRTRYRPDPWDARAWLVAGSGTAVAALLSLAAARDPDALHPGVVPLVAPALPLWPAAAILLALLPAFVVPQAPQDPKEPS
;
A
#
# COMPACT_ATOMS: atom_id res chain seq x y z
N MET A 1 -11.63 -25.15 47.74
CA MET A 1 -11.86 -25.60 46.35
C MET A 1 -12.48 -24.46 45.55
N THR A 2 -11.93 -23.88 44.50
CA THR A 2 -10.59 -23.83 43.86
C THR A 2 -10.80 -22.76 42.78
N PRO A 3 -10.08 -21.62 42.78
CA PRO A 3 -10.23 -20.62 41.72
C PRO A 3 -9.35 -21.04 40.55
N ALA A 4 -9.84 -21.94 39.70
CA ALA A 4 -9.06 -22.43 38.57
C ALA A 4 -9.97 -22.78 37.39
N ASP A 5 -10.46 -21.77 36.68
CA ASP A 5 -10.66 -21.89 35.22
C ASP A 5 -10.87 -20.54 34.50
N ARG A 6 -10.00 -19.55 34.76
CA ARG A 6 -9.91 -18.37 33.88
C ARG A 6 -8.93 -18.71 32.76
N GLY A 7 -9.43 -19.35 31.70
CA GLY A 7 -8.64 -19.71 30.53
C GLY A 7 -7.82 -18.53 29.96
N PRO A 8 -6.64 -18.80 29.38
CA PRO A 8 -5.68 -17.79 28.91
C PRO A 8 -6.16 -16.97 27.69
N HIS A 9 -7.37 -17.19 27.18
CA HIS A 9 -7.87 -16.55 25.96
C HIS A 9 -8.18 -15.04 26.09
N LEU A 10 -8.20 -14.49 27.30
CA LEU A 10 -8.54 -13.07 27.54
C LEU A 10 -7.34 -12.12 27.45
N SER A 11 -6.09 -12.62 27.50
CA SER A 11 -4.86 -11.80 27.49
C SER A 11 -4.29 -11.58 26.08
N SER A 12 -4.45 -12.54 25.16
CA SER A 12 -3.84 -12.49 23.81
C SER A 12 -4.37 -11.34 22.92
N ARG A 13 -5.61 -10.88 23.12
CA ARG A 13 -6.25 -9.87 22.24
C ARG A 13 -5.96 -8.40 22.57
N ARG A 14 -5.25 -8.08 23.66
CA ARG A 14 -4.86 -6.68 23.99
C ARG A 14 -3.61 -6.20 23.25
N ILE A 15 -3.01 -7.01 22.39
CA ILE A 15 -1.67 -6.80 21.83
C ILE A 15 -1.72 -6.40 20.34
N ALA A 16 -2.83 -5.83 19.87
CA ALA A 16 -2.95 -5.48 18.47
C ALA A 16 -2.54 -4.02 18.24
N VAL A 17 -1.39 -3.80 17.60
CA VAL A 17 -0.95 -2.45 17.18
C VAL A 17 -2.01 -1.82 16.27
N HIS A 18 -2.19 -0.50 16.40
CA HIS A 18 -3.12 0.26 15.58
C HIS A 18 -2.81 0.06 14.08
N PRO A 19 -3.80 -0.31 13.23
CA PRO A 19 -3.56 -0.63 11.83
C PRO A 19 -2.91 0.51 11.04
N GLY A 20 -3.28 1.75 11.34
CA GLY A 20 -2.65 2.94 10.73
C GLY A 20 -1.14 3.05 10.96
N ALA A 21 -0.60 2.52 12.06
CA ALA A 21 0.84 2.58 12.31
C ALA A 21 1.63 1.69 11.34
N TRP A 22 1.11 0.50 11.03
CA TRP A 22 1.70 -0.39 10.02
C TRP A 22 1.65 0.21 8.62
N TRP A 23 0.56 0.91 8.29
CA TRP A 23 0.44 1.62 7.01
C TRP A 23 1.42 2.78 6.91
N ILE A 24 1.54 3.62 7.96
CA ILE A 24 2.52 4.70 7.98
C ILE A 24 3.94 4.14 7.86
N TRP A 25 4.27 3.11 8.65
CA TRP A 25 5.58 2.47 8.59
C TRP A 25 5.91 1.96 7.19
N ALA A 26 5.02 1.17 6.58
CA ALA A 26 5.25 0.59 5.26
C ALA A 26 5.31 1.64 4.14
N LEU A 27 4.44 2.65 4.16
CA LEU A 27 4.47 3.74 3.20
C LEU A 27 5.74 4.59 3.36
N ALA A 28 6.19 4.82 4.59
CA ALA A 28 7.44 5.53 4.86
C ALA A 28 8.66 4.74 4.34
N LEU A 29 8.70 3.41 4.49
CA LEU A 29 9.73 2.60 3.83
C LEU A 29 9.68 2.74 2.30
N GLY A 30 8.48 2.81 1.73
CA GLY A 30 8.29 3.10 0.31
C GLY A 30 8.86 4.46 -0.09
N VAL A 31 8.62 5.52 0.70
CA VAL A 31 9.24 6.84 0.51
C VAL A 31 10.77 6.75 0.62
N GLY A 32 11.30 5.96 1.55
CA GLY A 32 12.74 5.69 1.64
C GLY A 32 13.28 5.03 0.36
N ALA A 33 12.57 4.04 -0.17
CA ALA A 33 12.93 3.36 -1.42
C ALA A 33 12.90 4.30 -2.64
N THR A 34 12.08 5.36 -2.66
CA THR A 34 12.10 6.31 -3.79
C THR A 34 13.38 7.13 -3.84
N ARG A 35 14.10 7.26 -2.72
CA ARG A 35 15.32 8.07 -2.57
C ARG A 35 16.61 7.34 -2.94
N THR A 36 16.56 6.07 -3.34
CA THR A 36 17.76 5.32 -3.70
C THR A 36 17.52 4.40 -4.90
N THR A 37 18.56 4.20 -5.69
CA THR A 37 18.64 3.14 -6.71
C THR A 37 19.73 2.12 -6.37
N ASN A 38 20.38 2.25 -5.21
CA ASN A 38 21.40 1.32 -4.74
C ASN A 38 20.76 -0.04 -4.42
N PRO A 39 21.13 -1.12 -5.12
CA PRO A 39 20.49 -2.42 -4.98
C PRO A 39 20.68 -3.04 -3.60
N LEU A 40 21.79 -2.73 -2.91
CA LEU A 40 22.06 -3.26 -1.58
C LEU A 40 21.14 -2.65 -0.53
N LEU A 41 20.87 -1.34 -0.61
CA LEU A 41 19.92 -0.65 0.27
C LEU A 41 18.48 -1.11 0.01
N LEU A 42 18.11 -1.29 -1.26
CA LEU A 42 16.79 -1.82 -1.63
C LEU A 42 16.61 -3.27 -1.16
N ALA A 43 17.62 -4.12 -1.31
CA ALA A 43 17.61 -5.48 -0.76
C ALA A 43 17.52 -5.48 0.78
N LEU A 44 18.17 -4.53 1.45
CA LEU A 44 18.07 -4.36 2.90
C LEU A 44 16.66 -3.93 3.33
N LEU A 45 16.01 -3.02 2.60
CA LEU A 45 14.60 -2.65 2.83
C LEU A 45 13.64 -3.83 2.62
N ILE A 46 13.84 -4.60 1.54
CA ILE A 46 13.05 -5.80 1.25
C ILE A 46 13.22 -6.84 2.37
N SER A 47 14.46 -7.12 2.77
CA SER A 47 14.74 -8.12 3.83
C SER A 47 14.22 -7.67 5.19
N ALA A 48 14.40 -6.40 5.56
CA ALA A 48 13.87 -5.86 6.81
C ALA A 48 12.34 -5.91 6.84
N SER A 49 11.68 -5.51 5.75
CA SER A 49 10.22 -5.59 5.66
C SER A 49 9.72 -7.04 5.65
N ALA A 50 10.39 -7.94 4.93
CA ALA A 50 10.09 -9.37 4.93
C ALA A 50 10.20 -9.97 6.33
N TYR A 51 11.23 -9.61 7.09
CA TYR A 51 11.46 -10.11 8.45
C TYR A 51 10.34 -9.65 9.40
N VAL A 52 9.98 -8.36 9.37
CA VAL A 52 8.88 -7.84 10.18
C VAL A 52 7.55 -8.51 9.81
N VAL A 53 7.28 -8.69 8.52
CA VAL A 53 6.08 -9.41 8.06
C VAL A 53 6.10 -10.87 8.51
N ALA A 54 7.24 -11.57 8.40
CA ALA A 54 7.35 -12.98 8.78
C ALA A 54 7.08 -13.20 10.28
N THR A 55 7.55 -12.27 11.13
CA THR A 55 7.41 -12.33 12.58
C THR A 55 6.05 -11.86 13.10
N HIS A 56 5.38 -10.94 12.39
CA HIS A 56 4.15 -10.27 12.88
C HIS A 56 2.90 -10.54 12.04
N ARG A 57 2.99 -11.30 10.95
CA ARG A 57 1.80 -11.69 10.17
C ARG A 57 0.85 -12.53 11.02
N THR A 58 -0.42 -12.15 11.03
CA THR A 58 -1.48 -12.99 11.59
C THR A 58 -2.00 -13.95 10.52
N PRO A 59 -2.32 -15.21 10.84
CA PRO A 59 -2.79 -16.21 9.85
C PRO A 59 -4.20 -15.87 9.36
N THR A 60 -4.30 -14.85 8.52
CA THR A 60 -5.54 -14.39 7.87
C THR A 60 -5.35 -14.44 6.35
N PRO A 61 -6.43 -14.38 5.55
CA PRO A 61 -6.29 -14.31 4.08
C PRO A 61 -5.38 -13.17 3.61
N ALA A 62 -5.33 -12.06 4.37
CA ALA A 62 -4.45 -10.93 4.13
C ALA A 62 -2.95 -11.28 4.24
N ALA A 63 -2.56 -12.31 5.01
CA ALA A 63 -1.16 -12.75 5.12
C ALA A 63 -0.59 -13.28 3.79
N ARG A 64 -1.46 -13.78 2.90
CA ARG A 64 -1.05 -14.20 1.55
C ARG A 64 -0.77 -13.00 0.63
N ALA A 65 -1.22 -11.80 1.00
CA ALA A 65 -0.99 -10.59 0.22
C ALA A 65 0.52 -10.35 0.02
N TYR A 66 1.34 -10.47 1.06
CA TYR A 66 2.79 -10.27 0.94
C TYR A 66 3.39 -11.16 -0.15
N THR A 67 3.05 -12.45 -0.15
CA THR A 67 3.53 -13.38 -1.18
C THR A 67 3.00 -13.06 -2.58
N ALA A 68 1.76 -12.58 -2.71
CA ALA A 68 1.20 -12.16 -4.00
C ALA A 68 1.90 -10.89 -4.53
N PHE A 69 2.12 -9.91 -3.67
CA PHE A 69 2.84 -8.68 -3.98
C PHE A 69 4.32 -8.95 -4.32
N ALA A 70 4.98 -9.87 -3.61
CA ALA A 70 6.35 -10.29 -3.92
C ALA A 70 6.44 -10.99 -5.28
N LYS A 71 5.48 -11.88 -5.62
CA LYS A 71 5.39 -12.51 -6.95
C LYS A 71 5.16 -11.46 -8.05
N LEU A 72 4.27 -10.50 -7.81
CA LEU A 72 4.02 -9.41 -8.75
C LEU A 72 5.25 -8.51 -8.91
N ALA A 73 5.97 -8.20 -7.82
CA ALA A 73 7.21 -7.44 -7.83
C ALA A 73 8.30 -8.13 -8.65
N PHE A 74 8.45 -9.44 -8.46
CA PHE A 74 9.36 -10.25 -9.26
C PHE A 74 8.95 -10.27 -10.75
N ALA A 75 7.66 -10.42 -11.05
CA ALA A 75 7.17 -10.36 -12.43
C ALA A 75 7.43 -8.99 -13.09
N VAL A 76 7.20 -7.88 -12.37
CA VAL A 76 7.49 -6.52 -12.87
C VAL A 76 8.98 -6.34 -13.14
N LEU A 77 9.86 -6.84 -12.26
CA LEU A 77 11.30 -6.82 -12.46
C LEU A 77 11.72 -7.60 -13.71
N LEU A 78 11.20 -8.84 -13.87
CA LEU A 78 11.47 -9.66 -15.05
C LEU A 78 10.99 -9.00 -16.34
N ILE A 79 9.76 -8.49 -16.34
CA ILE A 79 9.20 -7.76 -17.48
C ILE A 79 10.11 -6.59 -17.83
N ARG A 80 10.53 -5.79 -16.84
CA ARG A 80 11.41 -4.64 -17.08
C ARG A 80 12.76 -5.05 -17.68
N LEU A 81 13.36 -6.14 -17.20
CA LEU A 81 14.59 -6.70 -17.78
C LEU A 81 14.38 -7.17 -19.22
N VAL A 82 13.28 -7.87 -19.50
CA VAL A 82 12.91 -8.30 -20.87
C VAL A 82 12.73 -7.10 -21.79
N PHE A 83 12.04 -6.05 -21.35
CA PHE A 83 11.90 -4.82 -22.13
C PHE A 83 13.24 -4.13 -22.35
N ALA A 84 14.13 -4.10 -21.35
CA ALA A 84 15.47 -3.53 -21.51
C ALA A 84 16.33 -4.32 -22.52
N VAL A 85 16.17 -5.64 -22.59
CA VAL A 85 16.82 -6.50 -23.59
C VAL A 85 16.22 -6.31 -24.98
N ALA A 86 14.89 -6.24 -25.08
CA ALA A 86 14.17 -6.24 -26.35
C ALA A 86 14.16 -4.87 -27.05
N LEU A 87 14.03 -3.77 -26.29
CA LEU A 87 14.01 -2.40 -26.85
C LEU A 87 15.40 -1.75 -26.90
N GLY A 88 16.43 -2.46 -26.41
CA GLY A 88 17.73 -1.86 -26.14
C GLY A 88 17.65 -0.73 -25.11
N SER A 89 18.81 -0.26 -24.67
CA SER A 89 18.90 0.87 -23.75
C SER A 89 19.72 1.99 -24.38
N PRO A 90 19.31 3.27 -24.22
CA PRO A 90 20.11 4.42 -24.66
C PRO A 90 21.37 4.64 -23.81
N ILE A 91 21.63 3.79 -22.81
CA ILE A 91 22.78 3.91 -21.91
C ILE A 91 24.06 3.49 -22.65
N PRO A 92 25.09 4.36 -22.72
CA PRO A 92 26.39 4.00 -23.25
C PRO A 92 26.98 2.85 -22.44
N GLY A 93 27.26 1.72 -23.09
CA GLY A 93 27.88 0.57 -22.44
C GLY A 93 29.10 0.08 -23.21
N THR A 94 30.14 -0.27 -22.48
CA THR A 94 31.39 -0.81 -23.01
C THR A 94 31.38 -2.34 -23.02
N HIS A 95 30.63 -2.96 -22.11
CA HIS A 95 30.56 -4.41 -21.97
C HIS A 95 29.35 -4.99 -22.70
N ILE A 96 29.56 -5.45 -23.94
CA ILE A 96 28.52 -6.10 -24.75
C ILE A 96 28.38 -7.56 -24.30
N LEU A 97 27.17 -7.97 -23.92
CA LEU A 97 26.86 -9.35 -23.55
C LEU A 97 26.39 -10.16 -24.77
N PHE A 98 25.46 -9.61 -25.55
CA PHE A 98 24.94 -10.23 -26.76
C PHE A 98 24.33 -9.18 -27.69
N THR A 99 24.22 -9.51 -28.97
CA THR A 99 23.67 -8.63 -30.01
C THR A 99 22.43 -9.27 -30.60
N LEU A 100 21.26 -8.64 -30.43
CA LEU A 100 20.05 -9.05 -31.15
C LEU A 100 20.03 -8.44 -32.55
N PRO A 101 19.48 -9.14 -33.55
CA PRO A 101 19.27 -8.56 -34.87
C PRO A 101 18.39 -7.32 -34.76
N GLU A 102 18.88 -6.20 -35.29
CA GLU A 102 18.16 -4.94 -35.31
C GLU A 102 17.07 -5.01 -36.39
N VAL A 103 15.82 -4.80 -35.98
CA VAL A 103 14.71 -4.68 -36.94
C VAL A 103 14.60 -3.21 -37.32
N PRO A 104 14.86 -2.83 -38.58
CA PRO A 104 14.70 -1.44 -39.01
C PRO A 104 13.22 -1.07 -38.91
N LEU A 105 12.89 -0.19 -37.96
CA LEU A 105 11.53 0.29 -37.78
C LEU A 105 11.24 1.43 -38.77
N PRO A 106 10.00 1.52 -39.28
CA PRO A 106 9.59 2.57 -40.19
C PRO A 106 9.75 3.97 -39.56
N HIS A 107 9.87 5.00 -40.41
CA HIS A 107 10.25 6.38 -40.03
C HIS A 107 9.45 7.01 -38.86
N TRP A 108 8.24 6.52 -38.58
CA TRP A 108 7.36 7.01 -37.53
C TRP A 108 7.69 6.42 -36.14
N ALA A 109 8.53 5.37 -36.09
CA ALA A 109 8.96 4.67 -34.88
C ALA A 109 10.49 4.74 -34.67
N GLN A 110 11.18 5.73 -35.26
CA GLN A 110 12.64 5.92 -35.14
C GLN A 110 13.15 6.17 -33.71
N GLY A 111 12.27 6.45 -32.75
CA GLY A 111 12.60 6.60 -31.34
C GLY A 111 12.68 5.28 -30.55
N ILE A 112 12.24 4.17 -31.13
CA ILE A 112 12.29 2.84 -30.50
C ILE A 112 13.30 2.02 -31.31
N ARG A 113 14.29 1.41 -30.65
CA ARG A 113 15.15 0.39 -31.29
C ARG A 113 14.60 -0.97 -30.89
N LEU A 114 14.30 -1.85 -31.83
CA LEU A 114 13.93 -3.24 -31.53
C LEU A 114 15.16 -4.10 -31.79
N GLY A 115 15.76 -4.64 -30.73
CA GLY A 115 17.03 -5.35 -30.77
C GLY A 115 18.26 -4.45 -30.62
N GLY A 116 19.42 -4.95 -31.07
CA GLY A 116 20.71 -4.26 -30.97
C GLY A 116 21.64 -4.82 -29.90
N LYS A 117 22.68 -4.06 -29.58
CA LYS A 117 23.69 -4.43 -28.57
C LYS A 117 23.09 -4.39 -27.16
N VAL A 118 23.03 -5.53 -26.49
CA VAL A 118 22.67 -5.62 -25.08
C VAL A 118 23.93 -5.53 -24.25
N THR A 119 24.05 -4.44 -23.49
CA THR A 119 25.20 -4.16 -22.63
C THR A 119 24.92 -4.53 -21.18
N ALA A 120 25.97 -4.87 -20.43
CA ALA A 120 25.86 -5.16 -19.01
C ALA A 120 25.37 -3.94 -18.22
N GLU A 121 25.85 -2.75 -18.58
CA GLU A 121 25.48 -1.46 -17.99
C GLU A 121 23.97 -1.18 -18.13
N ALA A 122 23.40 -1.47 -19.30
CA ALA A 122 21.97 -1.33 -19.57
C ALA A 122 21.12 -2.28 -18.71
N LEU A 123 21.52 -3.54 -18.59
CA LEU A 123 20.83 -4.53 -17.76
C LEU A 123 20.88 -4.18 -16.28
N VAL A 124 22.05 -3.75 -15.80
CA VAL A 124 22.25 -3.34 -14.40
C VAL A 124 21.39 -2.12 -14.07
N PHE A 125 21.36 -1.11 -14.95
CA PHE A 125 20.49 0.06 -14.78
C PHE A 125 19.01 -0.32 -14.73
N ALA A 126 18.54 -1.11 -15.69
CA ALA A 126 17.16 -1.60 -15.72
C ALA A 126 16.83 -2.44 -14.48
N GLY A 127 17.79 -3.23 -14.00
CA GLY A 127 17.72 -4.00 -12.77
C GLY A 127 17.58 -3.11 -11.53
N TYR A 128 18.39 -2.05 -11.40
CA TYR A 128 18.34 -1.12 -10.27
C TYR A 128 17.00 -0.41 -10.18
N ASP A 129 16.52 0.15 -11.30
CA ASP A 129 15.22 0.80 -11.31
C ASP A 129 14.06 -0.20 -11.17
N GLY A 130 14.20 -1.40 -11.72
CA GLY A 130 13.23 -2.49 -11.55
C GLY A 130 13.11 -2.92 -10.09
N LEU A 131 14.25 -3.02 -9.39
CA LEU A 131 14.31 -3.36 -7.98
C LEU A 131 13.69 -2.26 -7.11
N LYS A 132 13.84 -0.98 -7.50
CA LYS A 132 13.15 0.14 -6.84
C LYS A 132 11.63 -0.01 -6.93
N LEU A 133 11.08 -0.29 -8.12
CA LEU A 133 9.64 -0.56 -8.29
C LEU A 133 9.18 -1.80 -7.51
N ALA A 134 9.98 -2.88 -7.55
CA ALA A 134 9.71 -4.09 -6.80
C ALA A 134 9.65 -3.82 -5.28
N THR A 135 10.57 -3.01 -4.75
CA THR A 135 10.60 -2.62 -3.34
C THR A 135 9.36 -1.83 -2.93
N LEU A 136 8.92 -0.88 -3.77
CA LEU A 136 7.68 -0.13 -3.52
C LEU A 136 6.47 -1.07 -3.42
N LEU A 137 6.40 -2.03 -4.33
CA LEU A 137 5.31 -3.00 -4.36
C LEU A 137 5.34 -3.95 -3.15
N ILE A 138 6.53 -4.36 -2.72
CA ILE A 138 6.74 -5.16 -1.49
C ILE A 138 6.33 -4.37 -0.25
N CYS A 139 6.63 -3.07 -0.17
CA CYS A 139 6.20 -2.21 0.95
C CYS A 139 4.66 -2.16 1.04
N VAL A 140 3.96 -1.99 -0.08
CA VAL A 140 2.49 -2.06 -0.12
C VAL A 140 1.99 -3.45 0.31
N GLY A 141 2.65 -4.51 -0.15
CA GLY A 141 2.39 -5.89 0.28
C GLY A 141 2.56 -6.09 1.79
N ALA A 142 3.57 -5.47 2.40
CA ALA A 142 3.84 -5.51 3.83
C ALA A 142 2.71 -4.81 4.62
N ALA A 143 2.28 -3.62 4.18
CA ALA A 143 1.15 -2.91 4.78
C ALA A 143 -0.12 -3.79 4.79
N ASN A 144 -0.43 -4.42 3.65
CA ASN A 144 -1.62 -5.24 3.51
C ASN A 144 -1.56 -6.53 4.34
N ALA A 145 -0.37 -7.12 4.49
CA ALA A 145 -0.17 -8.34 5.27
C ALA A 145 -0.20 -8.10 6.79
N LEU A 146 0.30 -6.95 7.25
CA LEU A 146 0.34 -6.58 8.68
C LEU A 146 -0.97 -5.94 9.16
N ALA A 147 -1.61 -5.14 8.31
CA ALA A 147 -2.86 -4.46 8.61
C ALA A 147 -3.78 -4.43 7.38
N GLY A 148 -4.58 -5.48 7.19
CA GLY A 148 -5.50 -5.57 6.05
C GLY A 148 -6.49 -4.39 5.96
N PRO A 149 -7.01 -4.08 4.75
CA PRO A 149 -7.69 -2.82 4.47
C PRO A 149 -9.01 -2.68 5.26
N ALA A 150 -9.70 -3.81 5.47
CA ALA A 150 -10.89 -3.86 6.31
C ALA A 150 -10.62 -3.44 7.78
N ARG A 151 -9.41 -3.71 8.31
CA ARG A 151 -9.02 -3.29 9.67
C ARG A 151 -8.69 -1.79 9.70
N LEU A 152 -8.03 -1.29 8.66
CA LEU A 152 -7.78 0.15 8.51
C LEU A 152 -9.10 0.94 8.42
N LEU A 153 -10.07 0.46 7.64
CA LEU A 153 -11.40 1.09 7.51
C LEU A 153 -12.13 1.21 8.84
N LYS A 154 -12.01 0.21 9.74
CA LYS A 154 -12.58 0.27 11.10
C LYS A 154 -11.92 1.34 11.97
N SER A 155 -10.68 1.72 11.67
CA SER A 155 -9.93 2.73 12.41
C SER A 155 -10.15 4.16 11.90
N LEU A 156 -10.79 4.34 10.74
CA LEU A 156 -11.02 5.66 10.15
C LEU A 156 -11.73 6.62 11.13
N PRO A 157 -11.41 7.92 11.10
CA PRO A 157 -12.06 8.92 11.95
C PRO A 157 -13.56 9.01 11.62
N GLY A 158 -14.36 9.42 12.61
CA GLY A 158 -15.81 9.56 12.45
C GLY A 158 -16.25 10.49 11.30
N ALA A 159 -15.38 11.42 10.88
CA ALA A 159 -15.63 12.29 9.73
C ALA A 159 -15.83 11.53 8.41
N LEU A 160 -15.20 10.35 8.27
CA LEU A 160 -15.30 9.50 7.08
C LEU A 160 -16.30 8.35 7.29
N TYR A 161 -17.18 8.45 8.28
CA TYR A 161 -18.06 7.36 8.66
C TYR A 161 -18.98 6.92 7.53
N GLU A 162 -19.64 7.85 6.85
CA GLU A 162 -20.57 7.54 5.76
C GLU A 162 -19.86 6.83 4.61
N THR A 163 -18.71 7.37 4.18
CA THR A 163 -17.84 6.72 3.18
C THR A 163 -17.33 5.37 3.67
N GLY A 164 -16.92 5.27 4.94
CA GLY A 164 -16.41 4.05 5.54
C GLY A 164 -17.46 2.93 5.59
N VAL A 165 -18.72 3.26 5.93
CA VAL A 165 -19.83 2.31 5.89
C VAL A 165 -20.08 1.85 4.46
N ALA A 166 -20.13 2.76 3.48
CA ALA A 166 -20.30 2.38 2.08
C ALA A 166 -19.20 1.41 1.61
N VAL A 167 -17.94 1.67 1.95
CA VAL A 167 -16.82 0.79 1.58
C VAL A 167 -16.89 -0.55 2.32
N VAL A 168 -17.20 -0.57 3.62
CA VAL A 168 -17.33 -1.82 4.39
C VAL A 168 -18.48 -2.67 3.86
N VAL A 169 -19.62 -2.05 3.53
CA VAL A 169 -20.74 -2.70 2.85
C VAL A 169 -20.26 -3.27 1.52
N ALA A 170 -19.65 -2.46 0.64
CA ALA A 170 -19.14 -2.93 -0.64
C ALA A 170 -18.17 -4.12 -0.51
N LEU A 171 -17.23 -4.07 0.43
CA LEU A 171 -16.28 -5.17 0.70
C LEU A 171 -16.98 -6.44 1.22
N THR A 172 -18.08 -6.29 1.95
CA THR A 172 -18.88 -7.43 2.44
C THR A 172 -19.72 -8.04 1.32
N PHE A 173 -20.30 -7.22 0.44
CA PHE A 173 -21.14 -7.68 -0.68
C PHE A 173 -20.34 -8.21 -1.88
N ALA A 174 -19.09 -7.76 -2.08
CA ALA A 174 -18.24 -8.21 -3.17
C ALA A 174 -18.11 -9.75 -3.30
N PRO A 175 -17.78 -10.52 -2.24
CA PRO A 175 -17.73 -11.99 -2.35
C PRO A 175 -19.10 -12.60 -2.67
N HIS A 176 -20.19 -12.02 -2.18
CA HIS A 176 -21.54 -12.48 -2.48
C HIS A 176 -21.88 -12.29 -3.97
N LEU A 177 -21.56 -11.14 -4.56
CA LEU A 177 -21.75 -10.88 -5.99
C LEU A 177 -20.93 -11.83 -6.86
N ILE A 178 -19.69 -12.13 -6.47
CA ILE A 178 -18.86 -13.10 -7.20
C ILE A 178 -19.51 -14.49 -7.16
N ALA A 179 -20.02 -14.92 -6.00
CA ALA A 179 -20.71 -16.21 -5.87
C ALA A 179 -22.00 -16.26 -6.71
N ASP A 180 -22.77 -15.17 -6.77
CA ASP A 180 -23.97 -15.08 -7.62
C ASP A 180 -23.62 -15.19 -9.11
N VAL A 181 -22.58 -14.46 -9.55
CA VAL A 181 -22.07 -14.53 -10.92
C VAL A 181 -21.64 -15.95 -11.27
N GLN A 182 -20.93 -16.64 -10.37
CA GLN A 182 -20.50 -18.02 -10.56
C GLN A 182 -21.69 -18.98 -10.65
N ARG A 183 -22.67 -18.88 -9.75
CA ARG A 183 -23.91 -19.67 -9.77
C ARG A 183 -24.69 -19.46 -11.08
N LEU A 184 -24.84 -18.21 -11.51
CA LEU A 184 -25.59 -17.88 -12.72
C LEU A 184 -24.87 -18.35 -13.99
N ARG A 185 -23.54 -18.26 -14.03
CA ARG A 185 -22.74 -18.86 -15.12
C ARG A 185 -22.92 -20.38 -15.16
N ALA A 186 -22.87 -21.06 -14.02
CA ALA A 186 -23.07 -22.51 -13.96
C ALA A 186 -24.47 -22.94 -14.42
N ALA A 187 -25.52 -22.26 -13.95
CA ALA A 187 -26.91 -22.54 -14.36
C ALA A 187 -27.12 -22.38 -15.87
N ARG A 188 -26.44 -21.40 -16.50
CA ARG A 188 -26.53 -21.19 -17.95
C ARG A 188 -25.76 -22.22 -18.75
N ARG A 189 -24.60 -22.66 -18.25
CA ARG A 189 -23.86 -23.79 -18.84
C ARG A 189 -24.71 -25.05 -18.86
N LEU A 190 -25.44 -25.35 -17.78
CA LEU A 190 -26.38 -26.47 -17.72
C LEU A 190 -27.56 -26.34 -18.70
N ARG A 191 -27.93 -25.11 -19.08
CA ARG A 191 -28.98 -24.83 -20.07
C ARG A 191 -28.46 -24.74 -21.51
N GLY A 192 -27.20 -25.10 -21.77
CA GLY A 192 -26.58 -25.00 -23.10
C GLY A 192 -26.44 -23.57 -23.63
N ARG A 193 -26.58 -22.56 -22.77
CA ARG A 193 -26.55 -21.15 -23.17
C ARG A 193 -25.10 -20.63 -23.10
N PRO A 194 -24.67 -19.84 -24.11
CA PRO A 194 -23.32 -19.29 -24.12
C PRO A 194 -23.10 -18.37 -22.92
N ASP A 195 -22.01 -18.60 -22.18
CA ASP A 195 -21.64 -17.85 -20.98
C ASP A 195 -20.50 -16.84 -21.21
N ARG A 196 -19.90 -16.84 -22.41
CA ARG A 196 -18.81 -15.96 -22.85
C ARG A 196 -19.29 -14.89 -23.84
N GLY A 197 -18.58 -13.76 -23.89
CA GLY A 197 -18.88 -12.63 -24.79
C GLY A 197 -19.82 -11.56 -24.21
N VAL A 198 -20.01 -10.47 -24.94
CA VAL A 198 -20.79 -9.29 -24.49
C VAL A 198 -22.24 -9.63 -24.19
N ARG A 199 -22.88 -10.44 -25.04
CA ARG A 199 -24.26 -10.94 -24.80
C ARG A 199 -24.33 -11.83 -23.56
N GLY A 200 -23.32 -12.69 -23.35
CA GLY A 200 -23.21 -13.51 -22.16
C GLY A 200 -23.03 -12.66 -20.89
N LEU A 201 -22.27 -11.57 -20.96
CA LEU A 201 -22.06 -10.63 -19.86
C LEU A 201 -23.36 -9.88 -19.50
N LEU A 202 -24.06 -9.30 -20.48
CA LEU A 202 -25.33 -8.59 -20.23
C LEU A 202 -26.37 -9.50 -19.57
N GLN A 203 -26.45 -10.76 -20.01
CA GLN A 203 -27.37 -11.75 -19.45
C GLN A 203 -26.98 -12.28 -18.06
N VAL A 204 -25.71 -12.14 -17.61
CA VAL A 204 -25.35 -12.36 -16.19
C VAL A 204 -25.58 -11.10 -15.39
N GLY A 205 -25.17 -9.97 -15.97
CA GLY A 205 -25.09 -8.69 -15.30
C GLY A 205 -26.46 -8.24 -14.85
N LEU A 206 -27.47 -8.32 -15.71
CA LEU A 206 -28.81 -7.83 -15.38
C LEU A 206 -29.43 -8.55 -14.16
N PRO A 207 -29.50 -9.90 -14.08
CA PRO A 207 -30.01 -10.57 -12.87
C PRO A 207 -29.15 -10.34 -11.62
N VAL A 208 -27.83 -10.20 -11.78
CA VAL A 208 -26.94 -9.91 -10.63
C VAL A 208 -27.18 -8.49 -10.11
N LEU A 209 -27.43 -7.52 -10.98
CA LEU A 209 -27.78 -6.15 -10.61
C LEU A 209 -29.15 -6.09 -9.93
N GLU A 210 -30.14 -6.83 -10.45
CA GLU A 210 -31.45 -6.97 -9.82
C GLU A 210 -31.33 -7.53 -8.40
N GLY A 211 -30.62 -8.66 -8.23
CA GLY A 211 -30.37 -9.23 -6.90
C GLY A 211 -29.46 -8.36 -6.02
N ALA A 212 -28.63 -7.49 -6.58
CA ALA A 212 -27.88 -6.49 -5.82
C ALA A 212 -28.80 -5.36 -5.32
N LEU A 213 -29.75 -4.91 -6.15
CA LEU A 213 -30.74 -3.89 -5.80
C LEU A 213 -31.65 -4.38 -4.67
N GLU A 214 -32.21 -5.58 -4.78
CA GLU A 214 -33.04 -6.17 -3.72
C GLU A 214 -32.30 -6.24 -2.38
N ARG A 215 -31.05 -6.70 -2.40
CA ARG A 215 -30.20 -6.74 -1.19
C ARG A 215 -29.86 -5.37 -0.66
N SER A 216 -29.67 -4.37 -1.52
CA SER A 216 -29.39 -3.00 -1.08
C SER A 216 -30.59 -2.39 -0.37
N VAL A 217 -31.81 -2.66 -0.86
CA VAL A 217 -33.08 -2.21 -0.24
C VAL A 217 -33.27 -2.92 1.12
N ALA A 218 -33.08 -4.24 1.16
CA ALA A 218 -33.19 -5.00 2.40
C ALA A 218 -32.15 -4.56 3.45
N LEU A 219 -30.92 -4.29 3.03
CA LEU A 219 -29.87 -3.78 3.91
C LEU A 219 -30.22 -2.38 4.43
N ALA A 220 -30.71 -1.49 3.57
CA ALA A 220 -31.11 -0.14 3.95
C ALA A 220 -32.21 -0.18 5.02
N ALA A 221 -33.26 -0.99 4.82
CA ALA A 221 -34.33 -1.19 5.80
C ALA A 221 -33.79 -1.75 7.14
N ALA A 222 -32.90 -2.73 7.09
CA ALA A 222 -32.27 -3.28 8.30
C ALA A 222 -31.34 -2.29 9.02
N MET A 223 -30.68 -1.40 8.28
CA MET A 223 -29.85 -0.34 8.81
C MET A 223 -30.71 0.72 9.52
N GLU A 224 -31.80 1.15 8.89
CA GLU A 224 -32.76 2.09 9.46
C GLU A 224 -33.38 1.55 10.77
N ALA A 225 -33.84 0.29 10.76
CA ALA A 225 -34.37 -0.38 11.96
C ALA A 225 -33.37 -0.47 13.12
N ARG A 226 -32.07 -0.54 12.82
CA ARG A 226 -30.97 -0.52 13.81
C ARG A 226 -30.54 0.89 14.22
N GLY A 227 -31.21 1.93 13.71
CA GLY A 227 -30.93 3.33 14.02
C GLY A 227 -29.73 3.93 13.28
N TYR A 228 -29.27 3.31 12.18
CA TYR A 228 -28.31 3.97 11.29
C TYR A 228 -28.95 5.20 10.63
N GLY A 229 -28.16 6.26 10.41
CA GLY A 229 -28.63 7.52 9.82
C GLY A 229 -28.93 8.63 10.82
N ARG A 230 -28.92 8.35 12.14
CA ARG A 230 -28.96 9.39 13.18
C ARG A 230 -27.65 10.19 13.16
N THR A 231 -27.69 11.36 12.54
CA THR A 231 -26.62 12.35 12.59
C THR A 231 -26.83 13.24 13.82
N ALA A 232 -25.74 13.70 14.45
CA ALA A 232 -25.85 14.79 15.40
C ALA A 232 -26.28 16.05 14.64
N GLU A 233 -27.16 16.86 15.22
CA GLU A 233 -27.45 18.19 14.69
C GLU A 233 -26.19 19.07 14.85
N VAL A 234 -25.60 19.48 13.72
CA VAL A 234 -24.37 20.26 13.71
C VAL A 234 -24.65 21.64 13.14
N PRO A 235 -24.24 22.72 13.82
CA PRO A 235 -24.37 24.08 13.31
C PRO A 235 -23.76 24.24 11.92
N ALA A 236 -24.43 25.00 11.04
CA ALA A 236 -23.99 25.20 9.65
C ALA A 236 -22.55 25.75 9.55
N GLY A 237 -22.12 26.59 10.50
CA GLY A 237 -20.76 27.11 10.57
C GLY A 237 -19.70 26.01 10.81
N VAL A 238 -19.99 25.05 11.68
CA VAL A 238 -19.10 23.90 11.91
C VAL A 238 -19.05 23.02 10.66
N ARG A 239 -20.18 22.84 9.97
CA ARG A 239 -20.25 22.13 8.67
C ARG A 239 -19.33 22.75 7.62
N ARG A 240 -19.47 24.06 7.39
CA ARG A 240 -18.67 24.82 6.41
C ARG A 240 -17.19 24.86 6.77
N THR A 241 -16.84 25.10 8.02
CA THR A 241 -15.42 25.12 8.46
C THR A 241 -14.76 23.76 8.31
N THR A 242 -15.46 22.67 8.62
CA THR A 242 -14.93 21.32 8.38
C THR A 242 -14.71 21.06 6.90
N ALA A 243 -15.68 21.40 6.04
CA ALA A 243 -15.53 21.23 4.59
C ALA A 243 -14.37 22.07 4.04
N ALA A 244 -14.26 23.34 4.46
CA ALA A 244 -13.18 24.23 4.06
C ALA A 244 -11.81 23.73 4.54
N LEU A 245 -11.70 23.26 5.79
CA LEU A 245 -10.46 22.70 6.33
C LEU A 245 -10.06 21.39 5.63
N THR A 246 -11.02 20.50 5.34
CA THR A 246 -10.71 19.24 4.64
C THR A 246 -10.33 19.46 3.18
N LEU A 247 -11.10 20.27 2.45
CA LEU A 247 -10.83 20.54 1.03
C LEU A 247 -9.60 21.43 0.86
N GLY A 248 -9.50 22.51 1.63
CA GLY A 248 -8.34 23.40 1.64
C GLY A 248 -7.08 22.67 2.10
N GLY A 249 -7.19 21.79 3.10
CA GLY A 249 -6.10 20.93 3.52
C GLY A 249 -5.64 19.97 2.43
N LEU A 250 -6.56 19.30 1.74
CA LEU A 250 -6.24 18.39 0.64
C LEU A 250 -5.59 19.15 -0.54
N LEU A 251 -6.11 20.32 -0.90
CA LEU A 251 -5.52 21.19 -1.91
C LEU A 251 -4.11 21.65 -1.49
N GLY A 252 -3.91 22.00 -0.22
CA GLY A 252 -2.61 22.36 0.35
C GLY A 252 -1.62 21.19 0.30
N VAL A 253 -2.07 19.96 0.55
CA VAL A 253 -1.23 18.75 0.40
C VAL A 253 -0.82 18.56 -1.06
N CYS A 254 -1.76 18.70 -2.00
CA CYS A 254 -1.46 18.61 -3.44
C CYS A 254 -0.46 19.68 -3.87
N ALA A 255 -0.71 20.94 -3.51
CA ALA A 255 0.15 22.07 -3.86
C ALA A 255 1.53 21.98 -3.18
N GLY A 256 1.60 21.58 -1.92
CA GLY A 256 2.84 21.38 -1.19
C GLY A 256 3.67 20.21 -1.75
N THR A 257 3.03 19.11 -2.11
CA THR A 257 3.69 17.97 -2.77
C THR A 257 4.22 18.37 -4.15
N TYR A 258 3.43 19.13 -4.93
CA TYR A 258 3.88 19.67 -6.21
C TYR A 258 5.07 20.62 -6.04
N GLY A 259 5.03 21.53 -5.06
CA GLY A 259 6.15 22.41 -4.75
C GLY A 259 7.43 21.65 -4.37
N LEU A 260 7.32 20.53 -3.65
CA LEU A 260 8.48 19.68 -3.35
C LEU A 260 9.09 18.99 -4.58
N LEU A 261 8.36 18.91 -5.68
CA LEU A 261 8.84 18.33 -6.94
C LEU A 261 9.46 19.38 -7.87
N THR A 262 9.29 20.67 -7.59
CA THR A 262 9.86 21.76 -8.40
C THR A 262 11.16 22.29 -7.77
N ALA A 263 12.10 22.72 -8.61
CA ALA A 263 13.39 23.27 -8.15
C ALA A 263 13.22 24.56 -7.32
N GLU A 264 12.20 25.36 -7.65
CA GLU A 264 11.89 26.63 -6.97
C GLU A 264 11.03 26.44 -5.70
N GLY A 265 10.43 25.26 -5.52
CA GLY A 265 9.47 25.00 -4.45
C GLY A 265 10.07 24.52 -3.13
N GLY A 266 11.40 24.52 -2.99
CA GLY A 266 12.07 24.11 -1.76
C GLY A 266 11.70 24.94 -0.52
N THR A 267 11.41 26.23 -0.69
CA THR A 267 11.11 27.15 0.44
C THR A 267 9.64 27.09 0.89
N TYR A 268 8.69 26.99 -0.04
CA TYR A 268 7.26 27.00 0.27
C TYR A 268 6.61 25.60 0.28
N GLY A 269 7.23 24.59 -0.35
CA GLY A 269 6.66 23.25 -0.48
C GLY A 269 6.46 22.54 0.86
N ILE A 270 7.49 22.52 1.72
CA ILE A 270 7.41 21.93 3.07
C ILE A 270 6.38 22.65 3.96
N PRO A 271 6.44 23.98 4.17
CA PRO A 271 5.48 24.64 5.04
C PRO A 271 4.04 24.53 4.51
N LEU A 272 3.83 24.61 3.18
CA LEU A 272 2.51 24.44 2.58
C LEU A 272 1.98 23.01 2.75
N LEU A 273 2.84 21.99 2.58
CA LEU A 273 2.48 20.60 2.81
C LEU A 273 2.09 20.39 4.28
N LEU A 274 2.88 20.89 5.23
CA LEU A 274 2.60 20.77 6.67
C LEU A 274 1.30 21.49 7.05
N ALA A 275 1.09 22.71 6.54
CA ALA A 275 -0.15 23.45 6.74
C ALA A 275 -1.37 22.71 6.14
N GLY A 276 -1.22 22.15 4.94
CA GLY A 276 -2.24 21.34 4.28
C GLY A 276 -2.61 20.09 5.07
N VAL A 277 -1.61 19.33 5.54
CA VAL A 277 -1.81 18.16 6.41
C VAL A 277 -2.50 18.58 7.72
N ALA A 278 -2.04 19.66 8.37
CA ALA A 278 -2.63 20.14 9.62
C ALA A 278 -4.09 20.57 9.43
N ALA A 279 -4.40 21.30 8.36
CA ALA A 279 -5.76 21.70 8.02
C ALA A 279 -6.66 20.49 7.73
N ALA A 280 -6.17 19.51 6.96
CA ALA A 280 -6.91 18.28 6.66
C ALA A 280 -7.21 17.48 7.93
N LEU A 281 -6.21 17.31 8.81
CA LEU A 281 -6.36 16.62 10.10
C LEU A 281 -7.31 17.39 11.04
N ALA A 282 -7.24 18.71 11.08
CA ALA A 282 -8.16 19.54 11.86
C ALA A 282 -9.59 19.38 11.35
N GLY A 283 -9.80 19.41 10.04
CA GLY A 283 -11.09 19.14 9.41
C GLY A 283 -11.63 17.75 9.77
N LEU A 284 -10.80 16.70 9.66
CA LEU A 284 -11.19 15.34 10.06
C LEU A 284 -11.49 15.21 11.56
N ARG A 285 -10.75 15.91 12.42
CA ARG A 285 -10.97 15.91 13.88
C ARG A 285 -12.28 16.62 14.24
N LEU A 286 -12.55 17.77 13.63
CA LEU A 286 -13.80 18.52 13.79
C LEU A 286 -15.01 17.72 13.26
N GLY A 287 -14.86 17.07 12.10
CA GLY A 287 -15.87 16.17 11.55
C GLY A 287 -16.09 14.93 12.42
N GLY A 288 -15.05 14.43 13.08
CA GLY A 288 -15.13 13.27 13.99
C GLY A 288 -15.98 13.50 15.23
N ARG A 289 -16.04 14.75 15.73
CA ARG A 289 -16.89 15.12 16.88
C ARG A 289 -18.40 15.01 16.61
N ARG A 290 -18.80 14.82 15.36
CA ARG A 290 -20.20 14.67 14.92
C ARG A 290 -20.72 13.24 15.05
N SER A 291 -19.82 12.27 15.26
CA SER A 291 -20.18 10.86 15.33
C SER A 291 -20.63 10.52 16.74
N LEU A 292 -21.92 10.24 16.91
CA LEU A 292 -22.53 9.74 18.16
C LEU A 292 -22.15 8.27 18.46
N ARG A 293 -21.18 7.70 17.73
CA ARG A 293 -20.88 6.28 17.78
C ARG A 293 -19.85 5.96 18.86
N THR A 294 -20.21 5.05 19.75
CA THR A 294 -19.27 4.43 20.68
C THR A 294 -18.62 3.20 20.02
N ARG A 295 -17.31 3.00 20.22
CA ARG A 295 -16.61 1.79 19.77
C ARG A 295 -16.52 0.83 20.94
N TYR A 296 -17.08 -0.36 20.78
CA TYR A 296 -17.10 -1.39 21.83
C TYR A 296 -15.68 -1.80 22.28
N ARG A 297 -14.68 -1.76 21.38
CA ARG A 297 -13.25 -1.88 21.70
C ARG A 297 -12.39 -1.13 20.66
N PRO A 298 -11.98 0.12 20.91
CA PRO A 298 -11.08 0.82 20.00
C PRO A 298 -9.68 0.21 20.10
N ASP A 299 -8.98 0.06 18.97
CA ASP A 299 -7.53 -0.13 18.95
C ASP A 299 -6.90 1.22 19.37
N PRO A 300 -6.23 1.34 20.53
CA PRO A 300 -5.64 2.60 20.95
C PRO A 300 -4.39 2.92 20.14
N TRP A 301 -4.15 4.20 19.89
CA TRP A 301 -2.85 4.67 19.39
C TRP A 301 -1.87 4.78 20.56
N ASP A 302 -1.29 3.65 20.94
CA ASP A 302 -0.39 3.52 22.10
C ASP A 302 1.08 3.85 21.74
N ALA A 303 1.98 3.89 22.73
CA ALA A 303 3.41 4.12 22.55
C ALA A 303 4.04 3.19 21.50
N ARG A 304 3.58 1.93 21.42
CA ARG A 304 4.02 0.97 20.38
C ARG A 304 3.62 1.42 18.98
N ALA A 305 2.43 1.98 18.80
CA ALA A 305 1.99 2.51 17.51
C ALA A 305 2.87 3.69 17.08
N TRP A 306 3.25 4.56 18.03
CA TRP A 306 4.22 5.63 17.79
C TRP A 306 5.61 5.12 17.43
N LEU A 307 6.10 4.08 18.12
CA LEU A 307 7.40 3.49 17.82
C LEU A 307 7.43 2.82 16.43
N VAL A 308 6.38 2.08 16.06
CA VAL A 308 6.25 1.48 14.72
C VAL A 308 6.19 2.57 13.65
N ALA A 309 5.25 3.51 13.76
CA ALA A 309 5.12 4.58 12.78
C ALA A 309 6.39 5.46 12.70
N GLY A 310 6.94 5.82 13.87
CA GLY A 310 8.15 6.63 14.01
C GLY A 310 9.38 5.96 13.41
N SER A 311 9.54 4.64 13.57
CA SER A 311 10.67 3.92 12.97
C SER A 311 10.67 3.97 11.44
N GLY A 312 9.52 3.80 10.80
CA GLY A 312 9.40 3.91 9.34
C GLY A 312 9.61 5.34 8.86
N THR A 313 9.01 6.32 9.55
CA THR A 313 9.20 7.74 9.24
C THR A 313 10.66 8.18 9.42
N ALA A 314 11.35 7.67 10.44
CA ALA A 314 12.77 7.93 10.66
C ALA A 314 13.62 7.38 9.50
N VAL A 315 13.34 6.15 9.03
CA VAL A 315 14.01 5.59 7.84
C VAL A 315 13.79 6.49 6.62
N ALA A 316 12.55 6.91 6.36
CA ALA A 316 12.24 7.79 5.23
C ALA A 316 12.96 9.14 5.31
N ALA A 317 12.99 9.76 6.49
CA ALA A 317 13.64 11.05 6.74
C ALA A 317 15.16 10.94 6.61
N LEU A 318 15.77 9.91 7.21
CA LEU A 318 17.22 9.69 7.17
C LEU A 318 17.71 9.32 5.77
N LEU A 319 16.96 8.52 5.00
CA LEU A 319 17.29 8.26 3.59
C LEU A 319 17.09 9.49 2.71
N SER A 320 16.07 10.31 2.98
CA SER A 320 15.89 11.59 2.28
C SER A 320 17.02 12.57 2.58
N LEU A 321 17.49 12.61 3.83
CA LEU A 321 18.64 13.40 4.24
C LEU A 321 19.93 12.88 3.62
N ALA A 322 20.12 11.55 3.58
CA ALA A 322 21.28 10.94 2.95
C ALA A 322 21.30 11.25 1.44
N ALA A 323 20.16 11.16 0.75
CA ALA A 323 20.04 11.54 -0.66
C ALA A 323 20.36 13.01 -0.92
N ALA A 324 20.10 13.90 0.05
CA ALA A 324 20.42 15.31 -0.07
C ALA A 324 21.89 15.64 0.22
N ARG A 325 22.57 14.84 1.06
CA ARG A 325 23.97 15.06 1.43
C ARG A 325 24.96 14.37 0.51
N ASP A 326 24.65 13.15 0.09
CA ASP A 326 25.51 12.31 -0.73
C ASP A 326 24.66 11.56 -1.78
N PRO A 327 24.26 12.24 -2.86
CA PRO A 327 23.44 11.63 -3.91
C PRO A 327 24.14 10.44 -4.59
N ASP A 328 25.47 10.51 -4.75
CA ASP A 328 26.26 9.52 -5.47
C ASP A 328 26.28 8.17 -4.75
N ALA A 329 26.33 8.18 -3.41
CA ALA A 329 26.25 6.95 -2.62
C ALA A 329 24.88 6.23 -2.71
N LEU A 330 23.79 7.00 -2.91
CA LEU A 330 22.43 6.46 -3.01
C LEU A 330 22.03 6.11 -4.44
N HIS A 331 22.75 6.65 -5.43
CA HIS A 331 22.53 6.45 -6.86
C HIS A 331 23.82 6.00 -7.53
N PRO A 332 24.27 4.75 -7.31
CA PRO A 332 25.49 4.24 -7.92
C PRO A 332 25.36 4.30 -9.45
N GLY A 333 26.37 4.92 -10.08
CA GLY A 333 26.49 4.98 -11.53
C GLY A 333 26.66 3.59 -12.16
N VAL A 334 26.20 3.45 -13.40
CA VAL A 334 26.37 2.23 -14.20
C VAL A 334 27.45 2.37 -15.28
N VAL A 335 27.99 3.58 -15.46
CA VAL A 335 29.08 3.90 -16.39
C VAL A 335 30.13 4.73 -15.65
N PRO A 336 31.36 4.20 -15.40
CA PRO A 336 31.82 2.83 -15.66
C PRO A 336 31.12 1.79 -14.76
N LEU A 337 31.15 0.52 -15.17
CA LEU A 337 30.52 -0.57 -14.42
C LEU A 337 31.34 -0.92 -13.17
N VAL A 338 30.97 -0.33 -12.03
CA VAL A 338 31.61 -0.59 -10.73
C VAL A 338 30.61 -1.21 -9.77
N ALA A 339 31.06 -2.16 -8.95
CA ALA A 339 30.21 -2.77 -7.94
C ALA A 339 29.73 -1.71 -6.94
N PRO A 340 28.41 -1.64 -6.64
CA PRO A 340 27.89 -0.64 -5.72
C PRO A 340 28.42 -0.91 -4.31
N ALA A 341 28.97 0.12 -3.67
CA ALA A 341 29.34 0.05 -2.27
C ALA A 341 28.08 0.12 -1.38
N LEU A 342 28.16 -0.46 -0.18
CA LEU A 342 27.13 -0.32 0.85
C LEU A 342 27.45 0.90 1.71
N PRO A 343 26.72 2.02 1.58
CA PRO A 343 26.94 3.16 2.46
C PRO A 343 26.43 2.81 3.86
N LEU A 344 27.35 2.75 4.82
CA LEU A 344 27.08 2.23 6.18
C LEU A 344 26.05 3.06 6.94
N TRP A 345 26.07 4.39 6.77
CA TRP A 345 25.13 5.28 7.45
C TRP A 345 23.67 5.11 6.96
N PRO A 346 23.37 5.16 5.65
CA PRO A 346 22.04 4.80 5.14
C PRO A 346 21.61 3.37 5.48
N ALA A 347 22.55 2.41 5.46
CA ALA A 347 22.27 1.04 5.86
C ALA A 347 21.84 0.96 7.33
N ALA A 348 22.55 1.63 8.24
CA ALA A 348 22.20 1.72 9.65
C ALA A 348 20.83 2.40 9.86
N ALA A 349 20.50 3.42 9.07
CA ALA A 349 19.18 4.04 9.12
C ALA A 349 18.06 3.04 8.76
N ILE A 350 18.26 2.18 7.75
CA ILE A 350 17.28 1.15 7.36
C ILE A 350 17.07 0.12 8.48
N LEU A 351 18.07 -0.17 9.31
CA LEU A 351 17.92 -1.10 10.44
C LEU A 351 16.88 -0.63 11.47
N LEU A 352 16.59 0.68 11.54
CA LEU A 352 15.47 1.18 12.35
C LEU A 352 14.13 0.58 11.92
N ALA A 353 13.97 0.19 10.65
CA ALA A 353 12.78 -0.49 10.16
C ALA A 353 12.49 -1.81 10.88
N LEU A 354 13.51 -2.43 11.51
CA LEU A 354 13.37 -3.67 12.28
C LEU A 354 12.85 -3.45 13.70
N LEU A 355 12.76 -2.20 14.19
CA LEU A 355 12.27 -1.87 15.53
C LEU A 355 10.90 -2.51 15.87
N PRO A 356 9.91 -2.58 14.96
CA PRO A 356 8.65 -3.27 15.23
C PRO A 356 8.84 -4.74 15.63
N ALA A 357 9.89 -5.41 15.13
CA ALA A 357 10.15 -6.81 15.44
C ALA A 357 10.49 -7.06 16.91
N PHE A 358 10.97 -6.04 17.62
CA PHE A 358 11.37 -6.11 19.03
C PHE A 358 10.32 -5.49 19.97
N VAL A 359 9.61 -4.46 19.51
CA VAL A 359 8.68 -3.68 20.33
C VAL A 359 7.26 -4.27 20.31
N VAL A 360 6.89 -4.97 19.23
CA VAL A 360 5.59 -5.61 19.11
C VAL A 360 5.71 -7.06 19.58
N PRO A 361 4.91 -7.51 20.57
CA PRO A 361 4.94 -8.90 20.98
C PRO A 361 4.37 -9.78 19.87
N GLN A 362 5.05 -10.90 19.64
CA GLN A 362 4.62 -11.92 18.70
C GLN A 362 3.37 -12.62 19.23
N ALA A 363 2.38 -12.85 18.37
CA ALA A 363 1.25 -13.70 18.73
C ALA A 363 1.78 -15.13 18.98
N PRO A 364 1.34 -15.83 20.03
CA PRO A 364 1.67 -17.23 20.21
C PRO A 364 1.27 -18.00 18.95
N GLN A 365 2.22 -18.71 18.34
CA GLN A 365 1.90 -19.65 17.28
C GLN A 365 1.22 -20.83 17.97
N ASP A 366 -0.10 -20.99 17.78
CA ASP A 366 -0.78 -22.21 18.22
C ASP A 366 -0.03 -23.40 17.60
N PRO A 367 0.34 -24.43 18.39
CA PRO A 367 1.01 -25.59 17.87
C PRO A 367 0.17 -26.17 16.73
N LYS A 368 0.78 -26.41 15.57
CA LYS A 368 0.15 -27.19 14.51
C LYS A 368 -0.25 -28.52 15.13
N GLU A 369 -1.55 -28.80 15.25
CA GLU A 369 -2.02 -30.14 15.53
C GLU A 369 -1.40 -31.08 14.49
N PRO A 370 -0.68 -32.13 14.91
CA PRO A 370 -0.16 -33.11 13.98
C PRO A 370 -1.35 -33.78 13.28
N SER A 371 -1.36 -33.69 11.96
CA SER A 371 -2.35 -34.29 11.05
C SER A 371 -2.29 -35.80 11.02
#